data_AF-A4EU69-F1
#
_entry.id   AF-A4EU69-F1
#
_cell.length_a   1.000
_cell.length_b   1.000
_cell.length_c   1.000
_cell.angle_alpha   90.00
_cell.angle_beta   90.00
_cell.angle_gamma   90.00
#
_symmetry.space_group_name_H-M   'P 1'
#
loop_
_entity.id
_entity.type
_entity.pdbx_description
1 polymer ?
#
loop_
_entity_poly.entity_id
_entity_poly.type
_entity_poly.pdbx_seq_one_letter_code
_entity_poly.pdbx_strand_id
1 'polypeptide(L)'
;MSADQDLNTALGTLKEKLEALKVMTDANQFLVEMLREEGDALRNMGADSARAMLRRKARAKFSPDGGIAPNAEVLALLEQSLSNGLEADVIPFPAPRRLM
;
A
#
# COMPACT_ATOMS: atom_id res chain seq x y z
N MET A 1 11.61 35.51 17.38
CA MET A 1 12.01 34.12 17.09
C MET A 1 10.90 33.45 16.28
N SER A 2 10.63 33.89 15.04
CA SER A 2 9.22 33.95 14.60
C SER A 2 8.89 33.71 13.12
N ALA A 3 9.86 33.50 12.24
CA ALA A 3 9.53 33.25 10.82
C ALA A 3 10.45 32.18 10.23
N ASP A 4 11.74 32.24 10.54
CA ASP A 4 12.71 31.24 10.09
C ASP A 4 12.52 29.87 10.76
N GLN A 5 12.05 29.83 12.01
CA GLN A 5 11.69 28.58 12.69
C GLN A 5 10.43 27.95 12.08
N ASP A 6 9.38 28.74 11.84
CA ASP A 6 8.13 28.26 11.23
C ASP A 6 8.35 27.78 9.79
N LEU A 7 9.20 28.48 9.02
CA LEU A 7 9.59 28.07 7.67
C LEU A 7 10.37 26.75 7.68
N ASN A 8 11.34 26.60 8.58
CA ASN A 8 12.10 25.35 8.71
C ASN A 8 11.21 24.18 9.13
N THR A 9 10.24 24.40 10.03
CA THR A 9 9.26 23.39 10.42
C THR A 9 8.34 23.01 9.24
N ALA A 10 7.86 23.99 8.48
CA ALA A 10 7.03 23.74 7.30
C ALA A 10 7.80 22.97 6.21
N LEU A 11 9.06 23.33 5.96
CA LEU A 11 9.94 22.62 5.02
C LEU A 11 10.25 21.19 5.48
N GLY A 12 10.48 20.99 6.77
CA GLY A 12 10.63 19.65 7.36
C GLY A 12 9.39 18.79 7.14
N THR A 13 8.20 19.34 7.45
CA THR A 13 6.92 18.65 7.24
C THR A 13 6.68 18.33 5.76
N LEU A 14 6.98 19.27 4.86
CA LEU A 14 6.84 19.06 3.42
C LEU A 14 7.75 17.93 2.93
N LYS A 15 8.99 17.88 3.43
CA LYS A 15 9.93 16.79 3.10
C LYS A 15 9.39 15.43 3.52
N GLU A 16 8.90 15.30 4.75
CA GLU A 16 8.29 14.06 5.24
C GLU A 16 7.09 13.62 4.38
N LYS A 17 6.24 14.57 3.96
CA LYS A 17 5.10 14.29 3.07
C LYS A 17 5.55 13.84 1.68
N LEU A 18 6.60 14.43 1.13
CA LEU A 18 7.17 14.04 -0.16
C LEU A 18 7.80 12.65 -0.10
N GLU A 19 8.51 12.33 0.99
CA GLU A 19 9.06 10.99 1.23
C GLU A 19 7.94 9.94 1.33
N ALA A 20 6.89 10.21 2.10
CA ALA A 20 5.72 9.33 2.18
C ALA A 20 5.03 9.15 0.81
N LEU A 21 4.87 10.22 0.03
CA LEU A 21 4.29 10.15 -1.32
C LEU A 21 5.16 9.31 -2.27
N LYS A 22 6.48 9.43 -2.17
CA LYS A 22 7.42 8.60 -2.93
C LYS A 22 7.24 7.12 -2.60
N VAL A 23 7.16 6.77 -1.30
CA VAL A 23 6.92 5.39 -0.85
C VAL A 23 5.62 4.83 -1.42
N MET A 24 4.54 5.61 -1.39
CA MET A 24 3.25 5.21 -1.99
C MET A 24 3.35 5.03 -3.51
N THR A 25 4.08 5.92 -4.18
CA THR A 25 4.27 5.85 -5.64
C THR A 25 5.05 4.59 -6.04
N ASP A 26 6.14 4.29 -5.32
CA ASP A 26 6.96 3.09 -5.54
C ASP A 26 6.16 1.80 -5.29
N ALA A 27 5.33 1.78 -4.23
CA ALA A 27 4.44 0.66 -3.93
C ALA A 27 3.37 0.45 -5.03
N ASN A 28 2.75 1.54 -5.50
CA ASN A 28 1.75 1.48 -6.58
C ASN A 28 2.36 1.01 -7.89
N GLN A 29 3.54 1.54 -8.24
CA GLN A 29 4.25 1.11 -9.43
C GLN A 29 4.55 -0.39 -9.39
N PHE A 30 4.98 -0.91 -8.24
CA PHE A 30 5.16 -2.36 -8.06
C PHE A 30 3.85 -3.13 -8.32
N LEU A 31 2.72 -2.72 -7.75
CA LEU A 31 1.45 -3.42 -7.96
C LEU A 31 1.00 -3.39 -9.41
N VAL A 32 1.18 -2.27 -10.11
CA VAL A 32 0.88 -2.14 -11.54
C VAL A 32 1.78 -3.05 -12.39
N GLU A 33 3.08 -3.11 -12.08
CA GLU A 33 4.02 -4.03 -12.74
C GLU A 33 3.58 -5.48 -12.56
N MET A 34 3.22 -5.88 -11.33
CA MET A 34 2.73 -7.23 -11.05
C MET A 34 1.42 -7.55 -11.76
N LEU A 35 0.49 -6.59 -11.84
CA LEU A 35 -0.75 -6.75 -12.62
C LEU A 35 -0.48 -6.87 -14.12
N ARG A 36 0.53 -6.18 -14.64
CA ARG A 36 0.90 -6.27 -16.05
C ARG A 36 1.57 -7.60 -16.39
N GLU A 37 2.44 -8.09 -15.50
CA GLU A 37 3.25 -9.28 -15.74
C GLU A 37 2.52 -10.58 -15.37
N GLU A 38 1.73 -10.56 -14.30
CA GLU A 38 1.06 -11.74 -13.74
C GLU A 38 -0.46 -11.56 -13.63
N GLY A 39 -1.04 -10.58 -14.31
CA GLY A 39 -2.47 -10.27 -14.25
C GLY A 39 -3.38 -11.46 -14.54
N ASP A 40 -3.05 -12.26 -15.55
CA ASP A 40 -3.83 -13.45 -15.90
C ASP A 40 -3.72 -14.55 -14.83
N ALA A 41 -2.55 -14.72 -14.21
CA ALA A 41 -2.37 -15.64 -13.10
C ALA A 41 -3.15 -15.14 -11.87
N LEU A 42 -3.04 -13.86 -11.53
CA LEU A 42 -3.73 -13.24 -10.40
C LEU A 42 -5.25 -13.30 -10.55
N ARG A 43 -5.80 -13.16 -11.77
CA ARG A 43 -7.24 -13.28 -12.04
C ARG A 43 -7.78 -14.69 -11.80
N ASN A 44 -6.96 -15.71 -12.02
CA ASN A 44 -7.33 -17.11 -11.83
C ASN A 44 -7.02 -17.61 -10.40
N MET A 45 -6.36 -16.80 -9.57
CA MET A 45 -6.01 -17.10 -8.20
C MET A 45 -7.07 -16.58 -7.23
N GLY A 46 -7.30 -17.32 -6.13
CA GLY A 46 -8.06 -16.80 -5.00
C GLY A 46 -7.35 -15.58 -4.37
N ALA A 47 -8.14 -14.66 -3.79
CA ALA A 47 -7.62 -13.41 -3.25
C ALA A 47 -6.45 -13.61 -2.26
N ASP A 48 -6.51 -14.64 -1.41
CA ASP A 48 -5.47 -14.90 -0.42
C ASP A 48 -4.19 -15.47 -1.03
N SER A 49 -4.30 -16.32 -2.06
CA SER A 49 -3.12 -16.84 -2.76
C SER A 49 -2.45 -15.77 -3.61
N ALA A 50 -3.24 -14.89 -4.24
CA ALA A 50 -2.75 -13.71 -4.94
C ALA A 50 -2.02 -12.75 -4.00
N ARG A 51 -2.59 -12.42 -2.84
CA ARG A 51 -1.92 -11.59 -1.80
C ARG A 51 -0.62 -12.22 -1.30
N ALA A 52 -0.61 -13.53 -1.06
CA ALA A 52 0.60 -14.24 -0.60
C ALA A 52 1.70 -14.23 -1.67
N MET A 53 1.34 -14.37 -2.95
CA MET A 53 2.26 -14.23 -4.08
C MET A 53 2.84 -12.82 -4.14
N LEU A 54 1.99 -11.78 -4.11
CA LEU A 54 2.42 -10.39 -4.13
C LEU A 54 3.34 -10.05 -2.96
N ARG A 55 3.05 -10.54 -1.74
CA ARG A 55 3.93 -10.38 -0.56
C ARG A 55 5.30 -11.02 -0.77
N ARG A 56 5.36 -12.24 -1.32
CA ARG A 56 6.65 -12.91 -1.61
C ARG A 56 7.46 -12.12 -2.63
N LYS A 57 6.83 -11.59 -3.67
CA LYS A 57 7.50 -10.76 -4.68
C LYS A 57 7.95 -9.42 -4.13
N ALA A 58 7.13 -8.78 -3.29
CA ALA A 58 7.50 -7.55 -2.61
C ALA A 58 8.74 -7.76 -1.75
N ARG A 59 8.82 -8.85 -0.97
CA ARG A 59 10.02 -9.23 -0.21
C ARG A 59 11.23 -9.44 -1.11
N ALA A 60 11.08 -10.20 -2.20
CA ALA A 60 12.19 -10.44 -3.13
C ALA A 60 12.72 -9.14 -3.76
N LYS A 61 11.85 -8.14 -3.99
CA LYS A 61 12.26 -6.85 -4.59
C LYS A 61 12.82 -5.88 -3.55
N PHE A 62 12.12 -5.69 -2.43
CA PHE A 62 12.34 -4.60 -1.49
C PHE A 62 12.98 -5.00 -0.16
N SER A 63 13.26 -6.29 0.06
CA SER A 63 13.90 -6.74 1.31
C SER A 63 15.23 -6.02 1.54
N PRO A 64 15.49 -5.55 2.78
CA PRO A 64 16.79 -4.98 3.16
C PRO A 64 17.92 -6.02 3.09
N ASP A 65 17.60 -7.31 3.24
CA ASP A 65 18.58 -8.40 3.35
C ASP A 65 19.01 -8.99 1.99
N GLY A 66 18.91 -8.21 0.91
CA GLY A 66 19.34 -8.63 -0.43
C GLY A 66 18.25 -8.56 -1.52
N GLY A 67 17.24 -7.69 -1.34
CA GLY A 67 16.30 -7.38 -2.42
C GLY A 67 16.99 -6.69 -3.60
N ILE A 68 16.39 -6.79 -4.78
CA ILE A 68 16.89 -6.16 -6.02
C ILE A 68 16.97 -4.63 -5.89
N ALA A 69 16.01 -4.03 -5.18
CA ALA A 69 15.94 -2.61 -4.89
C ALA A 69 15.48 -2.43 -3.43
N PRO A 70 16.38 -2.57 -2.45
CA PRO A 70 16.02 -2.54 -1.03
C PRO A 70 15.28 -1.25 -0.64
N ASN A 71 14.08 -1.40 -0.09
CA ASN A 71 13.30 -0.27 0.43
C ASN A 71 12.33 -0.79 1.51
N ALA A 72 12.75 -0.71 2.78
CA ALA A 72 12.02 -1.24 3.91
C ALA A 72 10.65 -0.55 4.12
N GLU A 73 10.53 0.75 3.81
CA GLU A 73 9.29 1.50 3.95
C GLU A 73 8.25 1.07 2.91
N VAL A 74 8.68 0.89 1.66
CA VAL A 74 7.82 0.36 0.58
C VAL A 74 7.39 -1.06 0.90
N LEU A 75 8.32 -1.90 1.40
CA LEU A 75 7.99 -3.26 1.81
C LEU A 75 6.94 -3.28 2.92
N ALA A 76 7.12 -2.47 3.97
CA ALA A 76 6.18 -2.38 5.08
C ALA A 76 4.79 -1.92 4.62
N LEU A 77 4.73 -0.91 3.74
CA LEU A 77 3.46 -0.43 3.17
C LEU A 77 2.76 -1.50 2.33
N LEU A 78 3.51 -2.24 1.50
CA LEU A 78 2.97 -3.34 0.70
C LEU A 78 2.50 -4.50 1.57
N GLU A 79 3.26 -4.87 2.60
CA GLU A 79 2.87 -5.93 3.53
C GLU A 79 1.62 -5.56 4.32
N GLN A 80 1.50 -4.30 4.77
CA GLN A 80 0.30 -3.79 5.42
C GLN A 80 -0.90 -3.82 4.46
N SER A 81 -0.74 -3.30 3.24
CA SER A 81 -1.83 -3.23 2.25
C SER A 81 -2.29 -4.60 1.77
N LEU A 82 -1.38 -5.58 1.74
CA LEU A 82 -1.63 -6.97 1.31
C LEU A 82 -1.89 -7.93 2.49
N SER A 83 -1.78 -7.45 3.72
CA SER A 83 -2.21 -8.19 4.92
C SER A 83 -3.72 -8.41 4.85
N ASN A 84 -4.20 -9.46 5.53
CA ASN A 84 -5.58 -9.98 5.41
C ASN A 84 -6.57 -8.82 5.29
N GLY A 85 -7.35 -8.86 4.21
CA GLY A 85 -8.15 -7.72 3.77
C GLY A 85 -8.90 -7.12 4.95
N LEU A 86 -9.03 -5.80 4.95
CA LEU A 86 -10.17 -5.17 5.60
C LEU A 86 -11.39 -5.98 5.17
N GLU A 87 -11.88 -6.86 6.03
CA GLU A 87 -13.27 -7.26 6.03
C GLU A 87 -13.97 -5.93 6.24
N ALA A 88 -14.23 -5.23 5.13
CA ALA A 88 -15.07 -4.06 5.17
C ALA A 88 -16.40 -4.59 5.65
N ASP A 89 -16.69 -4.33 6.93
CA ASP A 89 -17.94 -4.69 7.56
C ASP A 89 -19.04 -4.17 6.62
N VAL A 90 -19.73 -5.09 5.94
CA VAL A 90 -20.77 -4.74 4.99
C VAL A 90 -21.89 -4.14 5.83
N ILE A 91 -22.02 -2.81 5.83
CA ILE A 91 -23.13 -2.13 6.50
C ILE A 91 -24.41 -2.58 5.78
N PRO A 92 -25.30 -3.35 6.43
CA PRO A 92 -26.53 -3.79 5.80
C PRO A 92 -27.42 -2.58 5.54
N PHE A 93 -28.02 -2.50 4.36
CA PHE A 93 -29.01 -1.47 4.07
C PHE A 93 -30.21 -1.62 5.03
N PRO A 94 -30.70 -0.53 5.64
CA PRO A 94 -31.85 -0.59 6.52
C PRO A 94 -33.09 -1.06 5.76
N ALA A 95 -33.76 -2.10 6.29
CA ALA A 95 -34.98 -2.63 5.69
C ALA A 95 -36.06 -1.53 5.62
N PRO A 96 -36.84 -1.44 4.51
CA PRO A 96 -37.90 -0.45 4.39
C PRO A 96 -38.91 -0.63 5.53
N ARG A 97 -39.13 0.43 6.31
CA ARG A 97 -40.22 0.49 7.30
C ARG A 97 -41.53 0.21 6.57
N ARG A 98 -42.12 -0.96 6.81
CA ARG A 98 -43.52 -1.21 6.44
C ARG A 98 -44.37 -0.27 7.28
N LEU A 99 -44.89 0.78 6.65
CA LEU A 99 -46.02 1.55 7.16
C LEU A 99 -47.23 0.62 7.09
N MET A 100 -47.73 0.22 8.26
CA MET A 100 -49.05 -0.36 8.47
C MET A 100 -49.99 0.74 8.93
#